data_AF-A0A8J6EBN9-F1
#
_entry.id   AF-A0A8J6EBN9-F1
#
_cell.length_a   1.000
_cell.length_b   1.000
_cell.length_c   1.000
_cell.angle_alpha   90.00
_cell.angle_beta   90.00
_cell.angle_gamma   90.00
#
_symmetry.space_group_name_H-M   'P 1'
#
loop_
_entity.id
_entity.type
_entity.pdbx_description
1 polymer ?
#
loop_
_entity_poly.entity_id
_entity_poly.type
_entity_poly.pdbx_seq_one_letter_code
_entity_poly.pdbx_strand_id
1 'polypeptide(L)'
;MSPQFGDINVKCLFTPCHTSGHICFYMWEDGCPDDPALFSGDTLFVGGCGQFFEGTAEQMYKNLIETLGSLPPETVRYTKTRGSM
;
A
#
# COMPACT_ATOMS: atom_id res chain seq x y z
N MET A 1 18.35 6.24 1.44
CA MET A 1 18.57 4.78 1.51
C MET A 1 17.26 4.19 2.00
N SER A 2 16.59 3.38 1.18
CA SER A 2 15.36 2.70 1.58
C SER A 2 15.69 1.79 2.76
N PRO A 3 14.84 1.70 3.81
CA PRO A 3 15.05 0.68 4.85
C PRO A 3 15.08 -0.72 4.21
N GLN A 4 15.94 -1.58 4.76
CA GLN A 4 16.05 -2.98 4.36
C GLN A 4 15.77 -3.89 5.55
N PHE A 5 15.18 -5.05 5.28
CA PHE A 5 15.00 -6.13 6.26
C PHE A 5 15.66 -7.40 5.69
N GLY A 6 16.90 -7.66 6.10
CA GLY A 6 17.75 -8.61 5.36
C GLY A 6 18.01 -8.09 3.94
N ASP A 7 17.81 -8.94 2.94
CA ASP A 7 17.94 -8.59 1.52
C ASP A 7 16.69 -7.92 0.93
N ILE A 8 15.61 -7.81 1.73
CA ILE A 8 14.34 -7.23 1.30
C ILE A 8 14.41 -5.71 1.39
N ASN A 9 14.30 -5.04 0.26
CA ASN A 9 14.11 -3.60 0.16
C ASN A 9 12.69 -3.23 0.59
N VAL A 10 12.56 -2.18 1.41
CA VAL A 10 11.26 -1.67 1.88
C VAL A 10 11.13 -0.19 1.55
N LYS A 11 10.02 0.18 0.93
CA LYS A 11 9.62 1.57 0.70
C LYS A 11 8.33 1.86 1.46
N CYS A 12 8.41 2.78 2.41
CA CYS A 12 7.25 3.32 3.11
C CYS A 12 6.53 4.34 2.23
N LEU A 13 5.27 4.07 1.92
CA LEU A 13 4.40 4.96 1.15
C LEU A 13 3.39 5.59 2.12
N PHE A 14 3.49 6.90 2.30
CA PHE A 14 2.55 7.63 3.16
C PHE A 14 1.20 7.74 2.46
N THR A 15 0.15 7.15 3.06
CA THR A 15 -1.19 7.07 2.47
C THR A 15 -2.26 7.58 3.44
N PRO A 16 -2.21 8.87 3.86
CA PRO A 16 -3.17 9.42 4.81
C PRO A 16 -4.57 9.40 4.20
N CYS A 17 -5.54 8.83 4.91
CA CYS A 17 -6.97 9.01 4.66
C CYS A 17 -7.79 8.20 5.69
N HIS A 18 -7.60 6.87 5.70
CA HIS A 18 -8.25 5.99 6.66
C HIS A 18 -7.88 6.40 8.09
N THR A 19 -6.59 6.56 8.33
CA THR A 19 -6.02 7.32 9.45
C THR A 19 -5.02 8.33 8.88
N SER A 20 -4.79 9.41 9.62
CA SER A 20 -3.86 10.48 9.24
C SER A 20 -2.40 10.02 9.20
N GLY A 21 -2.06 8.93 9.92
CA GLY A 21 -0.74 8.32 9.98
C GLY A 21 -0.56 7.05 9.16
N HIS A 22 -1.48 6.71 8.26
CA HIS A 22 -1.44 5.42 7.55
C HIS A 22 -0.22 5.32 6.61
N ILE A 23 0.46 4.17 6.64
CA ILE A 23 1.60 3.82 5.78
C ILE A 23 1.30 2.50 5.07
N CYS A 24 1.50 2.46 3.76
CA CYS A 24 1.61 1.21 3.01
C CYS A 24 3.09 0.82 2.87
N PHE A 25 3.40 -0.47 2.88
CA PHE A 25 4.76 -0.98 2.69
C PHE A 25 4.88 -1.65 1.33
N TYR A 26 5.71 -1.10 0.46
CA TYR A 26 6.09 -1.71 -0.81
C TYR A 26 7.44 -2.40 -0.64
N MET A 27 7.51 -3.69 -0.96
CA MET A 27 8.64 -4.55 -0.64
C MET A 27 9.07 -5.35 -1.87
N TRP A 28 10.38 -5.46 -2.09
CA TRP A 28 10.96 -6.23 -3.19
C TRP A 28 12.38 -6.69 -2.84
N GLU A 29 12.90 -7.66 -3.58
CA GLU A 29 14.27 -8.15 -3.44
C GLU A 29 14.96 -8.11 -4.82
N ASP A 30 16.20 -7.61 -4.88
CA ASP A 30 16.89 -7.43 -6.15
C ASP A 30 17.38 -8.78 -6.70
N GLY A 31 17.00 -9.12 -7.94
CA GLY A 31 17.35 -10.40 -8.56
C GLY A 31 16.50 -11.59 -8.14
N CYS A 32 15.49 -11.37 -7.29
CA CYS A 32 14.48 -12.38 -6.97
C CYS A 32 13.47 -12.52 -8.13
N PRO A 33 13.06 -13.75 -8.50
CA PRO A 33 12.05 -13.97 -9.52
C PRO A 33 10.61 -13.71 -9.03
N ASP A 34 10.40 -13.56 -7.72
CA ASP A 34 9.08 -13.29 -7.16
C ASP A 34 8.67 -11.82 -7.38
N ASP A 35 7.38 -11.60 -7.61
CA ASP A 35 6.82 -10.27 -7.81
C ASP A 35 6.90 -9.40 -6.52
N PRO A 36 7.02 -8.07 -6.65
CA PRO A 36 6.98 -7.16 -5.50
C PRO A 36 5.68 -7.27 -4.70
N ALA A 37 5.76 -7.03 -3.39
CA ALA A 37 4.62 -7.07 -2.48
C ALA A 37 4.22 -5.67 -2.01
N LEU A 38 2.91 -5.40 -1.96
CA LEU A 38 2.35 -4.22 -1.31
C LEU A 38 1.47 -4.63 -0.14
N PHE A 39 1.86 -4.27 1.08
CA PHE A 39 1.00 -4.32 2.26
C PHE A 39 0.25 -2.99 2.39
N SER A 40 -1.04 -3.04 2.09
CA SER A 40 -1.87 -1.83 1.92
C SER A 40 -2.73 -1.46 3.13
N GLY A 41 -2.71 -2.27 4.18
CA GLY A 41 -3.47 -2.04 5.41
C GLY A 41 -4.96 -1.86 5.13
N ASP A 42 -5.52 -0.76 5.60
CA ASP A 42 -6.91 -0.34 5.39
C ASP A 42 -7.02 0.74 4.26
N THR A 43 -5.95 1.01 3.49
CA THR A 43 -6.04 1.97 2.36
C THR A 43 -6.74 1.34 1.15
N LEU A 44 -6.31 0.14 0.74
CA LEU A 44 -6.84 -0.58 -0.42
C LEU A 44 -7.32 -1.98 -0.02
N PHE A 45 -8.46 -2.39 -0.56
CA PHE A 45 -8.99 -3.75 -0.45
C PHE A 45 -9.24 -4.34 -1.84
N VAL A 46 -9.39 -5.66 -1.90
CA VAL A 46 -9.93 -6.30 -3.10
C VAL A 46 -11.38 -5.82 -3.28
N GLY A 47 -11.63 -5.03 -4.32
CA GLY A 47 -12.95 -4.48 -4.62
C GLY A 47 -13.35 -3.23 -3.82
N GLY A 48 -12.44 -2.58 -3.09
CA GLY A 48 -12.78 -1.38 -2.30
C GLY A 48 -11.60 -0.64 -1.68
N CYS A 49 -11.91 0.31 -0.80
CA CYS A 49 -10.94 1.07 0.00
C CYS A 49 -11.48 1.32 1.41
N GLY A 50 -10.62 1.67 2.36
CA GLY A 50 -11.05 1.95 3.74
C GLY A 50 -11.92 3.18 3.87
N GLN A 51 -12.74 3.20 4.91
CA GLN A 51 -13.52 4.39 5.29
C GLN A 51 -12.61 5.55 5.68
N PHE A 52 -13.02 6.78 5.34
CA PHE A 52 -12.21 7.99 5.50
C PHE A 52 -12.42 8.61 6.89
N PHE A 53 -11.87 8.01 7.95
CA PHE A 53 -12.10 8.53 9.31
C PHE A 53 -11.36 9.84 9.59
N GLU A 54 -10.15 10.00 9.05
CA GLU A 54 -9.26 11.13 9.37
C GLU A 54 -8.74 11.83 8.10
N GLY A 55 -9.48 11.74 7.00
CA GLY A 55 -9.04 12.32 5.74
C GLY A 55 -10.16 12.54 4.72
N THR A 56 -9.77 12.90 3.50
CA THR A 56 -10.68 13.32 2.44
C THR A 56 -10.69 12.34 1.27
N ALA A 57 -11.74 12.41 0.45
CA ALA A 57 -11.83 11.64 -0.79
C ALA A 57 -10.69 11.97 -1.77
N GLU A 58 -10.24 13.23 -1.80
CA GLU A 58 -9.09 13.65 -2.62
C GLU A 58 -7.80 12.96 -2.16
N GLN A 59 -7.58 12.84 -0.84
CA GLN A 59 -6.43 12.10 -0.31
C GLN A 59 -6.50 10.62 -0.69
N MET A 60 -7.67 9.98 -0.54
CA MET A 60 -7.82 8.58 -0.97
C MET A 60 -7.57 8.42 -2.48
N TYR A 61 -8.07 9.34 -3.31
CA TYR A 61 -7.83 9.31 -4.75
C TYR A 61 -6.33 9.38 -5.07
N LYS A 62 -5.59 10.33 -4.47
CA LYS A 62 -4.12 10.43 -4.64
C LYS A 62 -3.41 9.17 -4.17
N ASN A 63 -3.85 8.59 -3.05
CA ASN A 63 -3.28 7.33 -2.56
C ASN A 63 -3.51 6.18 -3.56
N LEU A 64 -4.75 5.98 -4.02
CA LEU A 64 -5.10 4.85 -4.88
C LEU A 64 -4.55 4.98 -6.29
N ILE A 65 -4.69 6.15 -6.91
CA ILE A 65 -4.42 6.35 -8.34
C ILE A 65 -2.97 6.78 -8.57
N GLU A 66 -2.49 7.76 -7.82
CA GLU A 66 -1.16 8.34 -8.06
C GLU A 66 -0.06 7.57 -7.30
N THR A 67 -0.32 7.17 -6.06
CA THR A 67 0.71 6.51 -5.22
C THR A 67 0.74 4.99 -5.43
N LEU A 68 -0.37 4.30 -5.21
CA LEU A 68 -0.45 2.85 -5.31
C LEU A 68 -0.70 2.37 -6.75
N GLY A 69 -1.26 3.23 -7.61
CA GLY A 69 -1.51 2.96 -9.02
C GLY A 69 -0.28 3.15 -9.91
N SER A 70 0.77 3.84 -9.43
CA SER A 70 2.04 3.99 -10.13
C SER A 70 3.04 2.85 -9.86
N LEU A 71 2.69 1.91 -8.97
CA LEU A 71 3.48 0.71 -8.72
C LEU A 71 3.40 -0.25 -9.92
N PRO A 72 4.42 -1.10 -10.15
CA PRO A 72 4.41 -2.05 -11.24
C PRO A 72 3.16 -2.95 -11.23
N PRO A 73 2.58 -3.28 -12.40
CA PRO A 73 1.30 -4.00 -12.51
C PRO A 73 1.33 -5.41 -11.89
N GLU A 74 2.49 -6.05 -11.86
CA GLU A 74 2.73 -7.36 -11.25
C GLU A 74 2.72 -7.33 -9.71
N THR A 75 2.71 -6.14 -9.09
CA THR A 75 2.73 -6.01 -7.62
C THR A 75 1.59 -6.78 -6.97
N VAL A 76 1.94 -7.76 -6.14
CA VAL A 76 0.97 -8.55 -5.35
C VAL A 76 0.49 -7.71 -4.17
N ARG A 77 -0.83 -7.53 -4.06
CA ARG A 77 -1.44 -6.63 -3.07
C ARG A 77 -2.01 -7.41 -1.91
N TYR A 78 -1.34 -7.33 -0.77
CA TYR A 78 -1.82 -7.85 0.51
C TYR A 78 -2.63 -6.77 1.22
N THR A 79 -3.89 -7.10 1.49
CA THR A 79 -4.85 -6.20 2.14
C THR A 79 -5.20 -6.77 3.49
N LYS A 80 -5.54 -5.92 4.47
CA LYS A 80 -6.00 -6.43 5.77
C LYS A 80 -7.32 -7.16 5.59
N THR A 81 -7.40 -8.39 6.11
CA THR A 81 -8.66 -9.11 6.24
C THR A 81 -9.46 -8.47 7.38
N ARG A 82 -10.43 -7.63 7.04
CA ARG A 82 -11.58 -7.38 7.90
C ARG A 82 -12.72 -8.21 7.33
N GLY A 83 -13.31 -9.09 8.14
CA GLY A 83 -14.54 -9.78 7.74
C GLY A 83 -15.54 -8.76 7.21
N SER A 84 -15.88 -8.89 5.93
CA SER A 84 -16.99 -8.26 5.20
C SER A 84 -17.38 -6.82 5.59
N MET A 85 -17.19 -5.90 4.63
CA MET A 85 -18.04 -4.72 4.38
C MET A 85 -18.60 -3.96 5.59
#